data_AF-A0A8T5F4I5-F1
#
_entry.id   AF-A0A8T5F4I5-F1
#
_cell.length_a   1.000
_cell.length_b   1.000
_cell.length_c   1.000
_cell.angle_alpha   90.00
_cell.angle_beta   90.00
_cell.angle_gamma   90.00
#
_symmetry.space_group_name_H-M   'P 1'
#
loop_
_entity.id
_entity.type
_entity.pdbx_description
1 polymer ?
#
loop_
_entity_poly.entity_id
_entity_poly.type
_entity_poly.pdbx_seq_one_letter_code
_entity_poly.pdbx_strand_id
1 'polypeptide(L)'
;MKNKIMTIITLLLMLTTTVVATKSFGTTYITSANQYYTVFFDEEGEAYVALRLDIFNKDTQPIEFLNLEIPGDHMIIYKIIQEHSYGYEEIQAKPTRLADSVYLTLDIMPIVKGQKSTFLVFYKVEGYVDSFLKKHDFEFETIRIPYLTNDIKVTIDVQEGLELKGKDSKVNYMPDFNMLNKGAALEAAEFRKMSDVMIRDYGYTKNANMLDPYESFSVTGTYAKNWFYIHLNLIMGIAFGLIGFIAILMFILFVKLIVK
;
A
#
# COMPACT_ATOMS: atom_id res chain seq x y z
N MET A 1 -4.06 1.86 71.89
CA MET A 1 -4.93 2.20 70.73
C MET A 1 -4.16 2.42 69.43
N LYS A 2 -3.05 3.19 69.41
CA LYS A 2 -2.23 3.42 68.20
C LYS A 2 -1.79 2.16 67.45
N ASN A 3 -1.38 1.11 68.15
CA ASN A 3 -0.87 -0.11 67.49
C ASN A 3 -1.97 -0.95 66.84
N LYS A 4 -3.23 -0.88 67.30
CA LYS A 4 -4.36 -1.59 66.69
C LYS A 4 -4.86 -0.90 65.41
N ILE A 5 -4.75 0.42 65.34
CA ILE A 5 -5.11 1.20 64.15
C ILE A 5 -4.10 0.93 63.02
N MET A 6 -2.81 0.79 63.34
CA MET A 6 -1.81 0.50 62.32
C MET A 6 -2.00 -0.88 61.69
N THR A 7 -2.32 -1.92 62.50
CA THR A 7 -2.57 -3.27 61.98
C THR A 7 -3.79 -3.35 61.06
N ILE A 8 -4.85 -2.57 61.34
CA ILE A 8 -6.05 -2.52 60.49
C ILE A 8 -5.75 -1.82 59.16
N ILE A 9 -4.94 -0.76 59.17
CA ILE A 9 -4.54 -0.06 57.93
C ILE A 9 -3.64 -0.95 57.06
N THR A 10 -2.72 -1.72 57.66
CA THR A 10 -1.89 -2.67 56.90
C THR A 10 -2.70 -3.82 56.31
N LEU A 11 -3.73 -4.30 57.02
CA LEU A 11 -4.62 -5.35 56.53
C LEU A 11 -5.55 -4.85 55.41
N LEU A 12 -6.00 -3.59 55.48
CA LEU A 12 -6.83 -2.95 54.44
C LEU A 12 -6.04 -2.67 53.15
N LEU A 13 -4.75 -2.36 53.27
CA LEU A 13 -3.84 -2.18 52.12
C LEU A 13 -3.45 -3.50 51.43
N MET A 14 -3.52 -4.64 52.13
CA MET A 14 -3.28 -5.96 51.51
C MET A 14 -4.52 -6.51 50.77
N LEU A 15 -5.72 -5.94 50.98
CA LEU A 15 -6.94 -6.37 50.27
C LEU A 15 -7.15 -5.71 48.90
N THR A 16 -6.28 -4.79 48.48
CA THR A 16 -6.40 -4.10 47.18
C THR A 16 -5.44 -4.65 46.12
N THR A 17 -4.90 -5.86 46.28
CA THR A 17 -4.30 -6.56 45.13
C THR A 17 -5.42 -6.94 44.18
N THR A 18 -5.80 -6.01 43.32
CA THR A 18 -6.52 -6.31 42.10
C THR A 18 -5.75 -7.44 41.44
N VAL A 19 -6.39 -8.61 41.35
CA VAL A 19 -6.01 -9.62 40.38
C VAL A 19 -6.14 -8.91 39.04
N VAL A 20 -5.05 -8.30 38.59
CA VAL A 20 -4.88 -8.00 37.19
C VAL A 20 -4.79 -9.39 36.59
N ALA A 21 -5.93 -9.88 36.12
CA ALA A 21 -5.97 -11.02 35.24
C ALA A 21 -5.10 -10.61 34.06
N THR A 22 -3.83 -10.99 34.09
CA THR A 22 -2.99 -11.04 32.91
C THR A 22 -3.67 -12.10 32.05
N LYS A 23 -4.64 -11.69 31.23
CA LYS A 23 -4.92 -12.42 30.00
C LYS A 23 -3.56 -12.51 29.34
N SER A 24 -3.00 -13.72 29.35
CA SER A 24 -1.89 -14.09 28.50
C SER A 24 -2.23 -13.58 27.11
N PHE A 25 -1.58 -12.50 26.68
CA PHE A 25 -1.56 -12.07 25.29
C PHE A 25 -0.70 -13.08 24.53
N GLY A 26 -1.21 -14.32 24.43
CA GLY A 26 -0.90 -15.18 23.30
C GLY A 26 -1.81 -14.72 22.18
N THR A 27 -1.49 -13.58 21.55
CA THR A 27 -2.16 -13.19 20.31
C THR A 27 -1.64 -14.10 19.21
N THR A 28 -2.21 -15.30 19.15
CA THR A 28 -2.28 -16.01 17.88
C THR A 28 -3.17 -15.13 17.01
N TYR A 29 -2.60 -14.35 16.09
CA TYR A 29 -3.38 -13.60 15.12
C TYR A 29 -4.10 -14.60 14.22
N ILE A 30 -5.33 -14.98 14.59
CA ILE A 30 -6.05 -16.07 13.91
C ILE A 30 -6.64 -15.55 12.60
N THR A 31 -7.21 -14.34 12.63
CA THR A 31 -7.74 -13.67 11.43
C THR A 31 -6.61 -13.35 10.47
N SER A 32 -6.82 -13.70 9.20
CA SER A 32 -5.84 -13.48 8.15
C SER A 32 -6.43 -12.70 6.99
N ALA A 33 -5.58 -11.96 6.31
CA ALA A 33 -5.91 -11.15 5.16
C ALA A 33 -5.07 -11.53 3.95
N ASN A 34 -5.61 -11.33 2.76
CA ASN A 34 -4.84 -11.29 1.52
C ASN A 34 -5.11 -9.94 0.81
N GLN A 35 -4.08 -9.37 0.19
CA GLN A 35 -4.16 -8.06 -0.46
C GLN A 35 -3.70 -8.16 -1.92
N TYR A 36 -4.50 -7.65 -2.84
CA TYR A 36 -4.18 -7.61 -4.27
C TYR A 36 -4.40 -6.19 -4.80
N TYR A 37 -3.33 -5.55 -5.24
CA TYR A 37 -3.32 -4.18 -5.72
C TYR A 37 -3.11 -4.16 -7.22
N THR A 38 -3.87 -3.29 -7.89
CA THR A 38 -3.46 -2.72 -9.16
C THR A 38 -3.32 -1.22 -9.01
N VAL A 39 -2.12 -0.72 -9.25
CA VAL A 39 -1.73 0.68 -9.09
C VAL A 39 -1.38 1.24 -10.45
N PHE A 40 -1.92 2.41 -10.75
CA PHE A 40 -1.68 3.12 -11.99
C PHE A 40 -1.18 4.52 -11.68
N PHE A 41 0.04 4.84 -12.11
CA PHE A 41 0.63 6.17 -11.95
C PHE A 41 0.41 7.03 -13.19
N ASP A 42 0.07 8.30 -12.98
CA ASP A 42 -0.08 9.29 -14.04
C ASP A 42 1.15 10.19 -14.22
N GLU A 43 1.05 11.15 -15.15
CA GLU A 43 2.13 12.12 -15.40
C GLU A 43 2.39 13.09 -14.23
N GLU A 44 1.42 13.28 -13.33
CA GLU A 44 1.50 14.22 -12.20
C GLU A 44 2.09 13.56 -10.95
N GLY A 45 2.20 12.23 -10.93
CA GLY A 45 2.71 11.47 -9.79
C GLY A 45 1.61 10.98 -8.86
N GLU A 46 0.35 11.07 -9.28
CA GLU A 46 -0.78 10.52 -8.53
C GLU A 46 -0.89 9.00 -8.78
N ALA A 47 -1.24 8.26 -7.73
CA ALA A 47 -1.49 6.82 -7.81
C ALA A 47 -3.00 6.56 -7.76
N TYR A 48 -3.54 5.96 -8.82
CA TYR A 48 -4.88 5.39 -8.84
C TYR A 48 -4.80 3.93 -8.43
N VAL A 49 -5.46 3.58 -7.33
CA VAL A 49 -5.34 2.27 -6.70
C VAL A 49 -6.68 1.56 -6.70
N ALA A 50 -6.66 0.34 -7.22
CA ALA A 50 -7.72 -0.64 -7.06
C ALA A 50 -7.18 -1.77 -6.17
N LEU A 51 -7.75 -1.89 -4.98
CA LEU A 51 -7.37 -2.87 -3.97
C LEU A 51 -8.49 -3.89 -3.82
N ARG A 52 -8.14 -5.17 -3.92
CA ARG A 52 -8.93 -6.28 -3.39
C ARG A 52 -8.34 -6.74 -2.06
N LEU A 53 -9.16 -6.69 -1.00
CA LEU A 53 -8.80 -7.15 0.34
C LEU A 53 -9.72 -8.30 0.74
N ASP A 54 -9.12 -9.46 0.97
CA ASP A 54 -9.83 -10.67 1.39
C ASP A 54 -9.60 -10.89 2.88
N ILE A 55 -10.62 -10.71 3.72
CA ILE A 55 -10.53 -10.96 5.17
C ILE A 55 -11.19 -12.29 5.52
N PHE A 56 -10.46 -13.16 6.21
CA PHE A 56 -10.99 -14.41 6.74
C PHE A 56 -10.97 -14.39 8.27
N ASN A 57 -12.16 -14.27 8.88
CA ASN A 57 -12.28 -14.22 10.33
C ASN A 57 -12.12 -15.62 10.92
N LYS A 58 -11.05 -15.83 11.68
CA LYS A 58 -10.85 -17.09 12.43
C LYS A 58 -11.04 -16.90 13.94
N ASP A 59 -11.32 -15.67 14.39
CA ASP A 59 -11.65 -15.36 15.78
C ASP A 59 -13.08 -15.81 16.11
N THR A 60 -13.35 -15.90 17.41
CA THR A 60 -14.66 -16.15 18.01
C THR A 60 -15.63 -14.99 17.89
N GLN A 61 -15.14 -13.75 17.88
CA GLN A 61 -15.98 -12.56 17.78
C GLN A 61 -16.20 -12.16 16.30
N PRO A 62 -17.39 -11.69 15.93
CA PRO A 62 -17.61 -11.07 14.62
C PRO A 62 -16.74 -9.82 14.43
N ILE A 63 -16.31 -9.58 13.19
CA ILE A 63 -15.66 -8.32 12.81
C ILE A 63 -16.74 -7.39 12.27
N GLU A 64 -17.07 -6.35 13.04
CA GLU A 64 -18.09 -5.34 12.69
C GLU A 64 -17.46 -4.06 12.11
N PHE A 65 -16.19 -3.82 12.46
CA PHE A 65 -15.43 -2.67 11.97
C PHE A 65 -14.13 -3.14 11.33
N LEU A 66 -13.85 -2.61 10.16
CA LEU A 66 -12.57 -2.82 9.48
C LEU A 66 -11.77 -1.51 9.52
N ASN A 67 -10.60 -1.57 10.14
CA ASN A 67 -9.68 -0.45 10.24
C ASN A 67 -8.53 -0.65 9.26
N LEU A 68 -8.35 0.33 8.38
CA LEU A 68 -7.30 0.36 7.36
C LEU A 68 -6.49 1.64 7.53
N GLU A 69 -5.18 1.55 7.49
CA GLU A 69 -4.33 2.73 7.36
C GLU A 69 -3.67 2.70 5.98
N ILE A 70 -3.88 3.77 5.21
CA ILE A 70 -3.36 3.91 3.85
C ILE A 70 -2.22 4.93 3.89
N PRO A 71 -0.95 4.53 3.68
CA PRO A 71 0.16 5.48 3.62
C PRO A 71 -0.03 6.51 2.50
N GLY A 72 0.48 7.72 2.67
CA GLY A 72 0.41 8.80 1.68
C GLY A 72 -0.26 10.07 2.20
N ASP A 73 -0.01 11.19 1.51
CA ASP A 73 -0.29 12.54 2.03
C ASP A 73 -1.76 12.97 1.77
N HIS A 74 -2.16 12.91 0.51
CA HIS A 74 -3.49 13.32 0.06
C HIS A 74 -4.20 12.14 -0.57
N MET A 75 -5.37 11.79 -0.04
CA MET A 75 -6.16 10.67 -0.53
C MET A 75 -7.60 11.06 -0.82
N ILE A 76 -8.12 10.54 -1.92
CA ILE A 76 -9.52 10.59 -2.32
C ILE A 76 -10.02 9.15 -2.43
N ILE A 77 -11.01 8.77 -1.63
CA ILE A 77 -11.69 7.49 -1.75
C ILE A 77 -12.82 7.65 -2.77
N TYR A 78 -12.80 6.86 -3.82
CA TYR A 78 -13.88 6.86 -4.81
C TYR A 78 -15.01 5.95 -4.40
N LYS A 79 -14.68 4.72 -3.98
CA LYS A 79 -15.69 3.70 -3.69
C LYS A 79 -15.11 2.58 -2.84
N ILE A 80 -15.94 2.03 -1.95
CA ILE A 80 -15.63 0.81 -1.20
C ILE A 80 -16.84 -0.12 -1.32
N ILE A 81 -16.60 -1.36 -1.74
CA ILE A 81 -17.64 -2.37 -1.91
C ILE A 81 -17.26 -3.61 -1.10
N GLN A 82 -18.19 -4.15 -0.33
CA GLN A 82 -18.06 -5.44 0.33
C GLN A 82 -18.91 -6.50 -0.37
N GLU A 83 -18.29 -7.63 -0.71
CA GLU A 83 -18.99 -8.86 -1.07
C GLU A 83 -19.22 -9.69 0.20
N HIS A 84 -20.47 -10.11 0.37
CA HIS A 84 -20.94 -10.95 1.47
C HIS A 84 -21.97 -11.97 0.97
N SER A 85 -22.45 -12.85 1.84
CA SER A 85 -23.31 -13.98 1.45
C SER A 85 -24.64 -13.60 0.78
N TYR A 86 -25.08 -12.34 0.89
CA TYR A 86 -26.36 -11.88 0.35
C TYR A 86 -26.21 -10.91 -0.84
N GLY A 87 -24.98 -10.60 -1.26
CA GLY A 87 -24.74 -9.69 -2.38
C GLY A 87 -23.54 -8.79 -2.18
N TYR A 88 -23.68 -7.56 -2.68
CA TYR A 88 -22.66 -6.52 -2.66
C TYR A 88 -23.24 -5.27 -2.02
N GLU A 89 -22.49 -4.67 -1.10
CA GLU A 89 -22.90 -3.46 -0.41
C GLU A 89 -21.80 -2.40 -0.54
N GLU A 90 -22.19 -1.17 -0.82
CA GLU A 90 -21.28 -0.04 -0.80
C GLU A 90 -21.10 0.45 0.64
N ILE A 91 -19.85 0.54 1.08
CA ILE A 91 -19.52 0.93 2.46
C ILE A 91 -19.11 2.39 2.50
N GLN A 92 -19.65 3.11 3.47
CA GLN A 92 -19.20 4.46 3.79
C GLN A 92 -17.93 4.42 4.66
N ALA A 93 -16.91 5.17 4.25
CA ALA A 93 -15.69 5.33 5.02
C ALA A 93 -15.73 6.58 5.89
N LYS A 94 -15.14 6.50 7.09
CA LYS A 94 -14.87 7.67 7.94
C LYS A 94 -13.36 7.96 7.93
N PRO A 95 -12.84 8.80 7.00
CA PRO A 95 -11.42 9.07 6.91
C PRO A 95 -10.94 10.02 8.01
N THR A 96 -9.82 9.66 8.63
CA THR A 96 -9.07 10.50 9.57
C THR A 96 -7.67 10.69 9.03
N ARG A 97 -7.30 11.92 8.68
CA ARG A 97 -5.96 12.25 8.17
C ARG A 97 -4.95 12.24 9.31
N LEU A 98 -3.84 11.55 9.10
CA LEU A 98 -2.66 11.58 9.94
C LEU A 98 -1.57 12.42 9.25
N ALA A 99 -0.32 12.37 9.73
CA ALA A 99 0.76 13.18 9.17
C ALA A 99 1.22 12.69 7.79
N ASP A 100 1.28 11.36 7.62
CA ASP A 100 1.85 10.63 6.47
C ASP A 100 0.95 9.47 6.00
N SER A 101 -0.28 9.40 6.50
CA SER A 101 -1.24 8.36 6.16
C SER A 101 -2.68 8.81 6.40
N VAL A 102 -3.63 8.03 5.91
CA VAL A 102 -5.06 8.19 6.20
C VAL A 102 -5.61 6.93 6.84
N TYR A 103 -6.18 7.10 8.03
CA TYR A 103 -6.84 6.03 8.77
C TYR A 103 -8.33 5.98 8.41
N LEU A 104 -8.80 4.81 7.99
CA LEU A 104 -10.18 4.54 7.59
C LEU A 104 -10.82 3.56 8.56
N THR A 105 -11.93 3.98 9.17
CA THR A 105 -12.84 3.05 9.85
C THR A 105 -14.05 2.79 8.96
N LEU A 106 -14.24 1.53 8.61
CA LEU A 106 -15.34 1.04 7.79
C LEU A 106 -16.36 0.33 8.69
N ASP A 107 -17.62 0.73 8.58
CA ASP A 107 -18.76 0.03 9.17
C ASP A 107 -19.20 -1.05 8.18
N ILE A 108 -18.95 -2.32 8.51
CA ILE A 108 -19.06 -3.43 7.55
C ILE A 108 -20.16 -4.39 7.96
N MET A 109 -20.69 -5.15 6.99
CA MET A 109 -21.50 -6.30 7.34
C MET A 109 -20.65 -7.29 8.16
N PRO A 110 -21.12 -7.75 9.33
CA PRO A 110 -20.31 -8.53 10.24
C PRO A 110 -19.73 -9.79 9.59
N ILE A 111 -18.41 -9.95 9.66
CA ILE A 111 -17.74 -11.20 9.24
C ILE A 111 -17.71 -12.11 10.46
N VAL A 112 -18.59 -13.12 10.53
CA VAL A 112 -18.60 -14.06 11.66
C VAL A 112 -17.49 -15.11 11.53
N LYS A 113 -17.22 -15.84 12.62
CA LYS A 113 -16.20 -16.89 12.66
C LYS A 113 -16.32 -17.87 11.49
N GLY A 114 -15.20 -18.14 10.83
CA GLY A 114 -15.10 -19.08 9.72
C GLY A 114 -15.64 -18.54 8.39
N GLN A 115 -16.05 -17.26 8.34
CA GLN A 115 -16.45 -16.61 7.10
C GLN A 115 -15.32 -15.78 6.51
N LYS A 116 -15.39 -15.63 5.18
CA LYS A 116 -14.57 -14.74 4.38
C LYS A 116 -15.45 -13.62 3.83
N SER A 117 -14.92 -12.40 3.79
CA SER A 117 -15.49 -11.30 3.04
C SER A 117 -14.43 -10.67 2.15
N THR A 118 -14.85 -10.21 0.98
CA THR A 118 -13.98 -9.57 -0.02
C THR A 118 -14.37 -8.10 -0.10
N PHE A 119 -13.39 -7.22 -0.01
CA PHE A 119 -13.56 -5.78 -0.18
C PHE A 119 -12.88 -5.34 -1.46
N LEU A 120 -13.54 -4.50 -2.26
CA LEU A 120 -12.89 -3.72 -3.31
C LEU A 120 -12.84 -2.26 -2.88
N VAL A 121 -11.64 -1.70 -2.81
CA VAL A 121 -11.38 -0.32 -2.40
C VAL A 121 -10.76 0.40 -3.58
N PHE A 122 -11.38 1.50 -4.01
CA PHE A 122 -10.89 2.36 -5.09
C PHE A 122 -10.56 3.72 -4.52
N TYR A 123 -9.31 4.14 -4.70
CA TYR A 123 -8.85 5.41 -4.20
C TYR A 123 -7.76 5.99 -5.08
N LYS A 124 -7.59 7.30 -4.98
CA LYS A 124 -6.44 8.04 -5.50
C LYS A 124 -5.61 8.53 -4.33
N VAL A 125 -4.30 8.45 -4.43
CA VAL A 125 -3.38 8.91 -3.39
C VAL A 125 -2.13 9.54 -3.99
N GLU A 126 -1.64 10.58 -3.33
CA GLU A 126 -0.41 11.31 -3.63
C GLU A 126 0.68 11.02 -2.58
N GLY A 127 1.92 11.41 -2.87
CA GLY A 127 3.06 11.30 -1.94
C GLY A 127 3.96 10.09 -2.17
N TYR A 128 3.69 9.28 -3.20
CA TYR A 128 4.53 8.13 -3.56
C TYR A 128 5.57 8.41 -4.64
N VAL A 129 5.59 9.61 -5.23
CA VAL A 129 6.39 9.89 -6.42
C VAL A 129 7.29 11.11 -6.22
N ASP A 130 8.59 10.88 -6.38
CA ASP A 130 9.60 11.93 -6.49
C ASP A 130 9.94 12.19 -7.96
N SER A 131 9.81 13.44 -8.38
CA SER A 131 9.95 13.83 -9.79
C SER A 131 11.20 14.68 -10.04
N PHE A 132 12.01 14.29 -11.01
CA PHE A 132 13.18 15.06 -11.47
C PHE A 132 13.34 14.99 -12.99
N LEU A 133 13.38 16.15 -13.68
CA LEU A 133 13.58 16.27 -15.13
C LEU A 133 12.72 15.28 -15.97
N LYS A 134 11.42 15.18 -15.66
CA LYS A 134 10.43 14.29 -16.31
C LYS A 134 10.67 12.78 -16.10
N LYS A 135 11.53 12.43 -15.14
CA LYS A 135 11.68 11.10 -14.59
C LYS A 135 10.98 11.08 -13.23
N HIS A 136 10.19 10.03 -13.00
CA HIS A 136 9.41 9.84 -11.79
C HIS A 136 9.91 8.56 -11.12
N ASP A 137 10.52 8.69 -9.96
CA ASP A 137 10.84 7.55 -9.11
C ASP A 137 9.69 7.39 -8.11
N PHE A 138 9.12 6.18 -8.01
CA PHE A 138 8.00 5.91 -7.12
C PHE A 138 8.37 4.90 -6.04
N GLU A 139 7.71 5.02 -4.90
CA GLU A 139 7.68 4.06 -3.80
C GLU A 139 6.23 3.88 -3.33
N PHE A 140 5.56 2.84 -3.80
CA PHE A 140 4.20 2.53 -3.39
C PHE A 140 4.21 1.64 -2.14
N GLU A 141 3.48 2.03 -1.10
CA GLU A 141 3.29 1.21 0.09
C GLU A 141 1.87 0.64 0.16
N THR A 142 1.76 -0.64 0.54
CA THR A 142 0.47 -1.26 0.82
C THR A 142 -0.16 -0.74 2.11
N ILE A 143 -1.46 -0.98 2.26
CA ILE A 143 -2.19 -0.60 3.47
C ILE A 143 -1.67 -1.40 4.67
N ARG A 144 -1.81 -0.81 5.86
CA ARG A 144 -1.55 -1.44 7.15
C ARG A 144 -2.87 -1.84 7.78
N ILE A 145 -2.96 -3.08 8.28
CA ILE A 145 -4.17 -3.64 8.91
C ILE A 145 -3.85 -4.39 10.20
N PRO A 146 -4.80 -4.49 11.16
CA PRO A 146 -4.61 -5.17 12.44
C PRO A 146 -4.60 -6.71 12.34
N TYR A 147 -4.35 -7.27 11.16
CA TYR A 147 -4.43 -8.70 10.87
C TYR A 147 -3.16 -9.19 10.18
N LEU A 148 -2.84 -10.47 10.38
CA LEU A 148 -1.77 -11.13 9.65
C LEU A 148 -2.11 -11.15 8.15
N THR A 149 -1.21 -10.67 7.30
CA THR A 149 -1.42 -10.72 5.84
C THR A 149 -0.63 -11.88 5.25
N ASN A 150 -1.33 -12.91 4.75
CA ASN A 150 -0.66 -14.11 4.22
C ASN A 150 -0.01 -13.82 2.87
N ASP A 151 -0.76 -13.18 1.98
CA ASP A 151 -0.38 -12.96 0.59
C ASP A 151 -0.60 -11.50 0.22
N ILE A 152 0.41 -10.89 -0.40
CA ILE A 152 0.34 -9.54 -0.95
C ILE A 152 0.82 -9.61 -2.39
N LYS A 153 0.04 -9.02 -3.28
CA LYS A 153 0.44 -8.81 -4.65
C LYS A 153 0.21 -7.37 -5.05
N VAL A 154 1.22 -6.76 -5.65
CA VAL A 154 1.14 -5.40 -6.19
C VAL A 154 1.52 -5.42 -7.65
N THR A 155 0.56 -5.04 -8.49
CA THR A 155 0.75 -4.80 -9.91
C THR A 155 0.85 -3.31 -10.16
N ILE A 156 1.95 -2.86 -10.77
CA ILE A 156 2.14 -1.47 -11.18
C ILE A 156 1.98 -1.34 -12.70
N ASP A 157 1.25 -0.31 -13.12
CA ASP A 157 1.22 0.21 -14.48
C ASP A 157 1.29 1.75 -14.50
N VAL A 158 1.44 2.31 -15.69
CA VAL A 158 1.56 3.77 -15.90
C VAL A 158 0.63 4.23 -17.01
N GLN A 159 0.32 5.52 -17.01
CA GLN A 159 -0.48 6.17 -18.05
C GLN A 159 0.07 5.94 -19.47
N GLU A 160 -0.85 5.82 -20.42
CA GLU A 160 -0.49 5.76 -21.84
C GLU A 160 0.40 6.94 -22.23
N GLY A 161 1.48 6.65 -22.96
CA GLY A 161 2.51 7.63 -23.30
C GLY A 161 3.67 7.70 -22.29
N LEU A 162 3.57 6.97 -21.17
CA LEU A 162 4.67 6.76 -20.23
C LEU A 162 5.30 5.39 -20.42
N GLU A 163 6.58 5.29 -20.08
CA GLU A 163 7.35 4.07 -20.05
C GLU A 163 7.72 3.73 -18.60
N LEU A 164 7.46 2.48 -18.20
CA LEU A 164 7.86 1.93 -16.91
C LEU A 164 9.17 1.16 -17.06
N LYS A 165 10.18 1.53 -16.28
CA LYS A 165 11.50 0.89 -16.32
C LYS A 165 11.39 -0.59 -15.92
N GLY A 166 11.89 -1.47 -16.80
CA GLY A 166 11.92 -2.92 -16.55
C GLY A 166 10.65 -3.66 -16.98
N LYS A 167 9.73 -3.01 -17.69
CA LYS A 167 8.59 -3.64 -18.36
C LYS A 167 8.78 -3.52 -19.88
N ASP A 168 8.77 -4.64 -20.60
CA ASP A 168 8.62 -4.63 -22.05
C ASP A 168 7.21 -4.12 -22.36
N SER A 169 7.14 -2.94 -22.97
CA SER A 169 5.91 -2.18 -23.20
C SER A 169 4.87 -2.97 -23.99
N LYS A 170 3.91 -3.57 -23.27
CA LYS A 170 2.57 -3.88 -23.77
C LYS A 170 1.58 -3.37 -22.73
N VAL A 171 0.87 -2.32 -23.09
CA VAL A 171 -0.22 -1.73 -22.31
C VAL A 171 -1.38 -2.73 -22.37
N ASN A 172 -1.58 -3.50 -21.30
CA ASN A 172 -2.84 -4.19 -21.09
C ASN A 172 -3.68 -3.27 -20.23
N TYR A 173 -4.47 -2.42 -20.89
CA TYR A 173 -5.42 -1.55 -20.20
C TYR A 173 -6.24 -2.39 -19.23
N MET A 174 -6.22 -1.98 -17.95
CA MET A 174 -7.25 -2.41 -17.02
C MET A 174 -8.63 -2.10 -17.62
N PRO A 175 -9.67 -2.84 -17.23
CA PRO A 175 -11.04 -2.42 -17.50
C PRO A 175 -11.21 -0.98 -16.99
N ASP A 176 -11.46 -0.10 -17.94
CA ASP A 176 -11.71 1.34 -17.82
C ASP A 176 -12.07 1.80 -16.39
N PHE A 177 -11.18 2.55 -15.72
CA PHE A 177 -11.47 3.19 -14.42
C PHE A 177 -12.70 4.12 -14.52
N ASN A 178 -13.11 4.55 -15.72
CA ASN A 178 -14.38 5.25 -15.93
C ASN A 178 -15.61 4.40 -15.59
N MET A 179 -15.49 3.08 -15.41
CA MET A 179 -16.56 2.24 -14.87
C MET A 179 -16.88 2.57 -13.41
N LEU A 180 -15.95 3.17 -12.65
CA LEU A 180 -16.20 3.64 -11.28
C LEU A 180 -17.07 4.90 -11.23
N ASN A 181 -17.09 5.69 -12.31
CA ASN A 181 -17.94 6.88 -12.45
C ASN A 181 -19.39 6.55 -12.82
N LYS A 182 -19.69 5.29 -13.15
CA LYS A 182 -21.07 4.83 -13.31
C LYS A 182 -21.64 4.59 -11.92
N GLY A 183 -22.26 5.63 -11.36
CA GLY A 183 -22.91 5.66 -10.04
C GLY A 183 -24.14 4.74 -9.89
N ALA A 184 -24.11 3.55 -10.48
CA ALA A 184 -25.11 2.51 -10.30
C ALA A 184 -24.47 1.29 -9.62
N ALA A 185 -25.27 0.54 -8.89
CA ALA A 185 -24.90 -0.72 -8.26
C ALA A 185 -24.00 -1.53 -9.22
N LEU A 186 -22.77 -1.80 -8.77
CA LEU A 186 -21.83 -2.58 -9.56
C LEU A 186 -22.43 -3.99 -9.63
N GLU A 187 -22.89 -4.40 -10.81
CA GLU A 187 -23.53 -5.69 -11.01
C GLU A 187 -22.56 -6.81 -10.58
N ALA A 188 -23.09 -7.90 -10.03
CA ALA A 188 -22.29 -9.02 -9.52
C ALA A 188 -21.22 -9.51 -10.51
N ALA A 189 -21.54 -9.50 -11.80
CA ALA A 189 -20.64 -9.89 -12.87
C ALA A 189 -19.47 -8.91 -13.07
N GLU A 190 -19.71 -7.60 -12.94
CA GLU A 190 -18.69 -6.56 -13.08
C GLU A 190 -17.73 -6.59 -11.90
N PHE A 191 -18.25 -6.78 -10.68
CA PHE A 191 -17.42 -6.92 -9.48
C PHE A 191 -16.48 -8.11 -9.62
N ARG A 192 -17.03 -9.28 -9.98
CA ARG A 192 -16.24 -10.50 -10.17
C ARG A 192 -15.18 -10.33 -11.24
N LYS A 193 -15.53 -9.75 -12.39
CA LYS A 193 -14.57 -9.49 -13.46
C LYS A 193 -13.41 -8.61 -12.99
N MET A 194 -13.71 -7.53 -12.26
CA MET A 194 -12.70 -6.61 -11.74
C MET A 194 -11.83 -7.27 -10.66
N SER A 195 -12.48 -7.99 -9.75
CA SER A 195 -11.84 -8.76 -8.67
C SER A 195 -10.90 -9.85 -9.21
N ASP A 196 -11.30 -10.55 -10.27
CA ASP A 196 -10.50 -11.58 -10.94
C ASP A 196 -9.27 -11.00 -11.63
N VAL A 197 -9.38 -9.80 -12.22
CA VAL A 197 -8.25 -9.13 -12.87
C VAL A 197 -7.15 -8.81 -11.85
N MET A 198 -7.51 -8.41 -10.63
CA MET A 198 -6.53 -8.10 -9.58
C MET A 198 -5.75 -9.34 -9.10
N ILE A 199 -6.36 -10.53 -9.13
CA ILE A 199 -5.66 -11.77 -8.76
C ILE A 199 -4.78 -12.32 -9.90
N ARG A 200 -4.96 -11.88 -11.14
CA ARG A 200 -4.14 -12.35 -12.27
C ARG A 200 -2.85 -11.55 -12.41
N ASP A 201 -1.82 -12.19 -12.95
CA ASP A 201 -0.52 -11.55 -13.14
C ASP A 201 -0.48 -10.83 -14.47
N TYR A 202 -0.42 -9.50 -14.40
CA TYR A 202 -0.31 -8.61 -15.54
C TYR A 202 0.70 -7.52 -15.19
N GLY A 203 1.55 -7.11 -16.14
CA GLY A 203 2.44 -5.96 -15.95
C GLY A 203 3.58 -6.17 -14.94
N TYR A 204 4.02 -5.08 -14.30
CA TYR A 204 5.13 -5.10 -13.34
C TYR A 204 4.61 -5.55 -11.97
N THR A 205 4.73 -6.84 -11.68
CA THR A 205 4.17 -7.46 -10.47
C THR A 205 5.25 -7.74 -9.43
N LYS A 206 4.96 -7.43 -8.17
CA LYS A 206 5.74 -7.81 -6.99
C LYS A 206 4.86 -8.51 -5.97
N ASN A 207 5.42 -9.46 -5.25
CA ASN A 207 4.72 -10.24 -4.24
C ASN A 207 5.49 -10.22 -2.92
N ALA A 208 4.76 -10.28 -1.82
CA ALA A 208 5.26 -10.49 -0.47
C ALA A 208 4.28 -11.40 0.28
N ASN A 209 4.77 -12.08 1.32
CA ASN A 209 3.96 -13.01 2.09
C ASN A 209 4.27 -12.84 3.58
N MET A 210 3.30 -13.19 4.43
CA MET A 210 3.46 -13.24 5.89
C MET A 210 3.87 -11.89 6.50
N LEU A 211 3.17 -10.80 6.17
CA LEU A 211 3.35 -9.55 6.90
C LEU A 211 2.67 -9.61 8.26
N ASP A 212 3.38 -9.15 9.29
CA ASP A 212 2.83 -9.01 10.62
C ASP A 212 1.77 -7.89 10.65
N PRO A 213 0.86 -7.88 11.65
CA PRO A 213 -0.11 -6.81 11.80
C PRO A 213 0.54 -5.43 11.80
N TYR A 214 -0.07 -4.52 11.04
CA TYR A 214 0.39 -3.14 10.79
C TYR A 214 1.69 -2.98 9.99
N GLU A 215 2.27 -4.05 9.45
CA GLU A 215 3.35 -3.93 8.46
C GLU A 215 2.80 -3.56 7.07
N SER A 216 3.62 -2.88 6.27
CA SER A 216 3.38 -2.58 4.86
C SER A 216 4.44 -3.22 3.97
N PHE A 217 4.08 -3.47 2.72
CA PHE A 217 5.00 -3.88 1.67
C PHE A 217 5.26 -2.70 0.74
N SER A 218 6.54 -2.41 0.46
CA SER A 218 6.95 -1.32 -0.43
C SER A 218 7.36 -1.85 -1.81
N VAL A 219 6.89 -1.19 -2.86
CA VAL A 219 7.23 -1.46 -4.26
C VAL A 219 7.77 -0.21 -4.91
N THR A 220 9.05 -0.26 -5.27
CA THR A 220 9.76 0.86 -5.89
C THR A 220 9.91 0.68 -7.40
N GLY A 221 9.95 1.78 -8.14
CA GLY A 221 10.33 1.76 -9.55
C GLY A 221 10.52 3.16 -10.14
N THR A 222 10.70 3.21 -11.46
CA THR A 222 10.91 4.47 -12.18
C THR A 222 10.08 4.46 -13.45
N TYR A 223 9.42 5.57 -13.76
CA TYR A 223 8.76 5.78 -15.05
C TYR A 223 9.06 7.17 -15.62
N ALA A 224 8.88 7.34 -16.93
CA ALA A 224 9.08 8.62 -17.60
C ALA A 224 8.34 8.67 -18.94
N LYS A 225 8.28 9.85 -19.58
CA LYS A 225 7.65 10.01 -20.91
C LYS A 225 8.35 9.26 -22.05
N ASN A 226 9.61 8.88 -21.87
CA ASN A 226 10.35 8.08 -22.84
C ASN A 226 11.57 7.41 -22.19
N TRP A 227 12.12 6.44 -22.92
CA TRP A 227 13.34 5.72 -22.56
C TRP A 227 14.53 6.63 -22.21
N PHE A 228 14.70 7.75 -22.92
CA PHE A 228 15.81 8.66 -22.69
C PHE A 228 15.79 9.23 -21.27
N TYR A 229 14.63 9.67 -20.78
CA TYR A 229 14.49 10.20 -19.41
C TYR A 229 14.68 9.11 -18.35
N ILE A 230 14.26 7.87 -18.61
CA ILE A 230 14.51 6.72 -17.71
C ILE A 230 16.02 6.51 -17.49
N HIS A 231 16.82 6.69 -18.55
CA HIS A 231 18.26 6.42 -18.55
C HIS A 231 19.13 7.68 -18.45
N LEU A 232 18.54 8.84 -18.12
CA LEU A 232 19.25 10.12 -18.09
C LEU A 232 20.51 10.08 -17.22
N ASN A 233 20.45 9.46 -16.04
CA ASN A 233 21.60 9.34 -15.14
C ASN A 233 22.78 8.58 -15.79
N LEU A 234 22.49 7.51 -16.53
CA LEU A 234 23.51 6.73 -17.24
C LEU A 234 24.09 7.52 -18.41
N ILE A 235 23.26 8.23 -19.16
CA ILE A 235 23.68 9.06 -20.30
C ILE A 235 24.58 10.21 -19.81
N MET A 236 24.17 10.90 -18.74
CA MET A 236 24.98 11.97 -18.14
C MET A 236 26.30 11.42 -17.59
N GLY A 237 26.28 10.26 -16.96
CA GLY A 237 27.50 9.58 -16.48
C GLY A 237 28.50 9.29 -17.60
N ILE A 238 28.02 8.77 -18.74
CA ILE A 238 28.86 8.53 -19.93
C ILE A 238 29.39 9.85 -20.49
N ALA A 239 28.54 10.87 -20.61
CA ALA A 239 28.93 12.18 -21.15
C ALA A 239 30.02 12.85 -20.30
N PHE A 240 29.85 12.90 -18.97
CA PHE A 240 30.86 13.45 -18.07
C PHE A 240 32.14 12.62 -18.07
N GLY A 241 32.03 11.29 -18.15
CA GLY A 241 33.19 10.41 -18.30
C GLY A 241 34.02 10.71 -19.55
N LEU A 242 33.35 10.92 -20.70
CA LEU A 242 34.02 11.29 -21.95
C LEU A 242 34.69 12.68 -21.88
N ILE A 243 34.00 13.67 -21.31
CA ILE A 243 34.56 15.02 -21.13
C ILE A 243 35.80 14.96 -20.23
N GLY A 244 35.72 14.24 -19.11
CA GLY A 244 36.85 14.04 -18.20
C GLY A 244 38.03 13.35 -18.88
N PHE A 245 37.78 12.32 -19.68
CA PHE A 245 38.81 11.62 -20.45
C PHE A 245 39.49 12.56 -21.47
N ILE A 246 38.72 13.35 -22.23
CA ILE A 246 39.26 14.32 -23.18
C ILE A 246 40.09 15.39 -22.46
N ALA A 247 39.63 15.90 -21.32
CA ALA A 247 40.37 16.87 -20.52
C ALA A 247 41.72 16.32 -20.05
N ILE A 248 41.76 15.06 -19.61
CA ILE A 248 43.01 14.37 -19.24
C ILE A 248 43.95 14.25 -20.45
N LEU A 249 43.44 13.87 -21.62
CA LEU A 249 44.25 13.79 -22.84
C LEU A 249 44.82 15.15 -23.23
N MET A 250 44.01 16.21 -23.19
CA MET A 250 44.48 17.57 -23.47
C MET A 250 45.54 18.03 -22.46
N PHE A 251 45.37 17.71 -21.18
CA PHE A 251 46.35 18.03 -20.15
C PHE A 251 47.69 17.32 -20.40
N ILE A 252 47.66 16.02 -20.74
CA ILE A 252 48.87 15.25 -21.07
C ILE A 252 49.59 15.85 -22.29
N LEU A 253 48.85 16.22 -23.34
CA LEU A 253 49.42 16.86 -24.53
C LEU A 253 50.04 18.23 -24.19
N PHE A 254 49.35 19.03 -23.38
CA PHE A 254 49.85 20.33 -22.91
C PHE A 254 51.16 20.20 -22.12
N VAL A 255 51.23 19.27 -21.17
CA VAL A 255 52.47 19.01 -20.40
C VAL A 255 53.61 18.56 -21.32
N LYS A 256 53.34 17.68 -22.29
CA LYS A 256 54.37 17.25 -23.28
C LYS A 256 54.89 18.38 -24.15
N LEU A 257 54.07 19.40 -24.45
CA LEU A 257 54.48 20.56 -25.24
C LEU A 257 55.38 21.51 -24.45
N ILE A 258 55.20 21.62 -23.13
CA ILE A 258 56.01 22.51 -22.27
C ILE A 258 57.36 21.88 -21.89
N VAL A 259 57.42 20.55 -21.74
CA VAL A 259 58.64 19.83 -21.32
C VAL A 259 59.58 19.51 -22.50
N LYS A 260 59.24 19.96 -23.71
CA LYS A 260 60.14 19.96 -24.88
C LYS A 260 60.90 21.27 -24.98
#